data_AF-A0A2E4P416-F1
#
_entry.id   AF-A0A2E4P416-F1
#
_cell.length_a   1.000
_cell.length_b   1.000
_cell.length_c   1.000
_cell.angle_alpha   90.00
_cell.angle_beta   90.00
_cell.angle_gamma   90.00
#
_symmetry.space_group_name_H-M   'P 1'
#
loop_
_entity.id
_entity.type
_entity.pdbx_description
1 polymer ?
#
loop_
_entity_poly.entity_id
_entity_poly.type
_entity_poly.pdbx_seq_one_letter_code
_entity_poly.pdbx_strand_id
1 'polypeptide(L)'
;MNKIKFYFFLFLFLFSCNTQDEITRAHIDTYTKLFSISKDNILEIVQNSEFQNLKDYLKHDISLYTITYNTVYKGQNIKASGLVAFPDTEAGMPILNFNHGTTSLHADAPTEDLIQYSFFANAASAGYIFVIPDYLGFGVSDNIVHPYYRSDITGQTVVDMIRATKELAAIEGYNFNGDVFLSGYSEGGFATMSAHHNIENNNYSGLNLVASAPAAGGYDITGMLNYFLSKETY
;
A
#
# COMPACT_ATOMS: atom_id res chain seq x y z
N MET A 1 8.16 -79.17 -6.56
CA MET A 1 7.27 -78.23 -5.85
C MET A 1 8.06 -76.95 -5.57
N ASN A 2 8.08 -76.00 -6.51
CA ASN A 2 8.76 -74.71 -6.33
C ASN A 2 7.72 -73.62 -6.07
N LYS A 3 7.72 -73.05 -4.86
CA LYS A 3 6.85 -71.95 -4.47
C LYS A 3 7.44 -70.63 -4.99
N ILE A 4 6.80 -70.03 -5.99
CA ILE A 4 7.10 -68.68 -6.46
C ILE A 4 6.53 -67.69 -5.44
N LYS A 5 7.40 -66.88 -4.82
CA LYS A 5 7.00 -65.79 -3.92
C LYS A 5 6.59 -64.57 -4.75
N PHE A 6 5.33 -64.19 -4.67
CA PHE A 6 4.79 -62.98 -5.29
C PHE A 6 5.09 -61.79 -4.37
N TYR A 7 5.96 -60.87 -4.80
CA TYR A 7 6.20 -59.62 -4.08
C TYR A 7 5.24 -58.55 -4.60
N PHE A 8 4.34 -58.12 -3.73
CA PHE A 8 3.38 -57.05 -4.00
C PHE A 8 4.10 -55.70 -3.83
N PHE A 9 4.46 -55.06 -4.94
CA PHE A 9 5.01 -53.70 -4.92
C PHE A 9 3.86 -52.69 -4.81
N LEU A 10 3.71 -52.13 -3.61
CA LEU A 10 2.76 -51.06 -3.32
C LEU A 10 3.32 -49.74 -3.89
N PHE A 11 2.82 -49.29 -5.04
CA PHE A 11 3.11 -47.96 -5.57
C PHE A 11 2.28 -46.92 -4.80
N LEU A 12 2.91 -46.25 -3.83
CA LEU A 12 2.37 -45.07 -3.16
C LEU A 12 2.52 -43.87 -4.09
N PHE A 13 1.43 -43.48 -4.75
CA PHE A 13 1.33 -42.18 -5.40
C PHE A 13 1.14 -41.10 -4.33
N LEU A 14 2.22 -40.43 -3.94
CA LEU A 14 2.16 -39.20 -3.15
C LEU A 14 1.74 -38.06 -4.08
N PHE A 15 0.44 -37.77 -4.12
CA PHE A 15 -0.04 -36.47 -4.58
C PHE A 15 0.32 -35.44 -3.52
N SER A 16 1.43 -34.75 -3.73
CA SER A 16 1.77 -33.52 -3.00
C SER A 16 0.88 -32.39 -3.51
N CYS A 17 -0.36 -32.30 -3.01
CA CYS A 17 -1.10 -31.05 -3.05
C CYS A 17 -0.44 -30.09 -2.06
N ASN A 18 0.52 -29.30 -2.54
CA ASN A 18 1.05 -28.16 -1.80
C ASN A 18 0.41 -26.87 -2.31
N THR A 19 -0.93 -26.84 -2.31
CA THR A 19 -1.68 -25.60 -2.34
C THR A 19 -2.38 -25.50 -1.00
N GLN A 20 -1.67 -24.95 -0.01
CA GLN A 20 -2.33 -24.03 0.90
C GLN A 20 -2.84 -22.89 0.01
N ASP A 21 -3.97 -23.12 -0.64
CA ASP A 21 -4.84 -22.01 -0.99
C ASP A 21 -5.20 -21.41 0.36
N GLU A 22 -4.46 -20.37 0.78
CA GLU A 22 -5.04 -19.38 1.67
C GLU A 22 -6.42 -19.13 1.09
N ILE A 23 -7.45 -19.42 1.86
CA ILE A 23 -8.75 -18.80 1.61
C ILE A 23 -8.45 -17.30 1.78
N THR A 24 -8.03 -16.65 0.69
CA THR A 24 -7.61 -15.25 0.69
C THR A 24 -8.87 -14.49 1.04
N ARG A 25 -9.01 -14.13 2.31
CA ARG A 25 -10.00 -13.15 2.72
C ARG A 25 -9.74 -11.90 1.89
N ALA A 26 -10.80 -11.36 1.30
CA ALA A 26 -10.73 -10.09 0.60
C ALA A 26 -10.13 -9.05 1.54
N HIS A 27 -9.13 -8.34 1.04
CA HIS A 27 -8.53 -7.21 1.72
C HIS A 27 -9.50 -6.04 1.69
N ILE A 28 -10.16 -5.78 0.55
CA ILE A 28 -11.17 -4.74 0.46
C ILE A 28 -12.43 -5.10 1.28
N ASP A 29 -12.94 -4.15 2.07
CA ASP A 29 -14.18 -4.29 2.86
C ASP A 29 -15.30 -3.41 2.29
N THR A 30 -15.10 -2.09 2.30
CA THR A 30 -16.01 -1.14 1.64
C THR A 30 -15.24 -0.08 0.88
N TYR A 31 -15.88 0.53 -0.11
CA TYR A 31 -15.29 1.65 -0.85
C TYR A 31 -16.39 2.60 -1.31
N THR A 32 -16.02 3.87 -1.50
CA THR A 32 -16.91 4.90 -2.04
C THR A 32 -16.14 5.74 -3.04
N LYS A 33 -16.68 5.86 -4.26
CA LYS A 33 -16.17 6.82 -5.24
C LYS A 33 -16.53 8.23 -4.77
N LEU A 34 -15.52 9.04 -4.46
CA LEU A 34 -15.70 10.40 -3.96
C LEU A 34 -16.04 11.34 -5.12
N PHE A 35 -15.23 11.33 -6.18
CA PHE A 35 -15.44 12.14 -7.38
C PHE A 35 -14.59 11.65 -8.56
N SER A 36 -14.84 12.23 -9.73
CA SER A 36 -13.95 12.18 -10.89
C SER A 36 -13.57 13.60 -11.30
N ILE A 37 -12.35 13.79 -11.82
CA ILE A 37 -11.85 15.08 -12.29
C ILE A 37 -11.09 14.88 -13.60
N SER A 38 -11.30 15.80 -14.56
CA SER A 38 -10.65 15.74 -15.87
C SER A 38 -9.20 16.18 -15.79
N LYS A 39 -8.35 15.62 -16.66
CA LYS A 39 -6.95 16.02 -16.85
C LYS A 39 -6.81 17.52 -17.06
N ASP A 40 -7.73 18.15 -17.78
CA ASP A 40 -7.69 19.60 -18.05
C ASP A 40 -7.93 20.42 -16.76
N ASN A 41 -8.84 20.01 -15.89
CA ASN A 41 -9.03 20.65 -14.58
C ASN A 41 -7.81 20.41 -13.66
N ILE A 42 -7.22 19.21 -13.70
CA ILE A 42 -5.98 18.92 -12.94
C ILE A 42 -4.84 19.80 -13.45
N LEU A 43 -4.71 19.98 -14.76
CA LEU A 43 -3.70 20.86 -15.36
C LEU A 43 -3.86 22.30 -14.85
N GLU A 44 -5.07 22.82 -14.77
CA GLU A 44 -5.32 24.16 -14.23
C GLU A 44 -4.89 24.26 -12.75
N ILE A 45 -5.24 23.28 -11.92
CA ILE A 45 -4.83 23.23 -10.51
C ILE A 45 -3.30 23.22 -10.38
N VAL A 46 -2.62 22.33 -11.12
CA VAL A 46 -1.17 22.13 -11.03
C VAL A 46 -0.41 23.34 -11.59
N GLN A 47 -0.85 23.93 -12.69
CA GLN A 47 -0.22 25.13 -13.28
C GLN A 47 -0.32 26.36 -12.39
N ASN A 48 -1.31 26.43 -11.50
CA ASN A 48 -1.45 27.52 -10.53
C ASN A 48 -0.82 27.20 -9.15
N SER A 49 -0.11 26.08 -9.04
CA SER A 49 0.60 25.65 -7.82
C SER A 49 2.12 25.83 -7.93
N GLU A 50 2.87 25.41 -6.91
CA GLU A 50 4.34 25.30 -6.96
C GLU A 50 4.84 24.12 -7.83
N PHE A 51 3.94 23.23 -8.26
CA PHE A 51 4.24 22.00 -9.02
C PHE A 51 4.03 22.14 -10.53
N GLN A 52 4.14 23.34 -11.09
CA GLN A 52 3.85 23.62 -12.52
C GLN A 52 4.67 22.77 -13.50
N ASN A 53 5.86 22.31 -13.06
CA ASN A 53 6.73 21.43 -13.82
C ASN A 53 6.15 20.02 -14.03
N LEU A 54 5.08 19.65 -13.33
CA LEU A 54 4.42 18.35 -13.48
C LEU A 54 3.45 18.30 -14.67
N LYS A 55 3.09 19.44 -15.27
CA LYS A 55 2.06 19.54 -16.31
C LYS A 55 2.29 18.58 -17.50
N ASP A 56 3.55 18.38 -17.90
CA ASP A 56 3.89 17.59 -19.08
C ASP A 56 3.77 16.06 -18.82
N TYR A 57 3.63 15.67 -17.56
CA TYR A 57 3.41 14.28 -17.17
C TYR A 57 1.93 13.90 -17.06
N LEU A 58 1.03 14.88 -16.91
CA LEU A 58 -0.41 14.64 -16.70
C LEU A 58 -1.09 14.24 -18.00
N LYS A 59 -1.67 13.04 -18.03
CA LYS A 59 -2.19 12.39 -19.24
C LYS A 59 -3.62 11.89 -19.10
N HIS A 60 -4.10 11.67 -17.89
CA HIS A 60 -5.35 10.96 -17.63
C HIS A 60 -6.32 11.79 -16.79
N ASP A 61 -7.60 11.65 -17.08
CA ASP A 61 -8.66 11.94 -16.11
C ASP A 61 -8.50 10.96 -14.94
N ILE A 62 -9.00 11.30 -13.75
CA ILE A 62 -8.88 10.40 -12.59
C ILE A 62 -10.21 10.26 -11.85
N SER A 63 -10.34 9.15 -11.14
CA SER A 63 -11.41 8.90 -10.17
C SER A 63 -10.81 8.61 -8.80
N LEU A 64 -11.24 9.37 -7.79
CA LEU A 64 -10.80 9.20 -6.40
C LEU A 64 -11.82 8.38 -5.60
N TYR A 65 -11.31 7.43 -4.83
CA TYR A 65 -12.06 6.57 -3.94
C TYR A 65 -11.51 6.68 -2.52
N THR A 66 -12.41 6.62 -1.54
CA THR A 66 -12.04 6.22 -0.17
C THR A 66 -12.35 4.75 0.01
N ILE A 67 -11.48 4.03 0.70
CA ILE A 67 -11.63 2.59 0.93
C ILE A 67 -11.44 2.27 2.41
N THR A 68 -12.09 1.20 2.85
CA THR A 68 -11.77 0.49 4.08
C THR A 68 -11.30 -0.91 3.73
N TYR A 69 -10.29 -1.39 4.44
CA TYR A 69 -9.67 -2.68 4.18
C TYR A 69 -9.32 -3.41 5.47
N ASN A 70 -9.29 -4.73 5.39
CA ASN A 70 -8.92 -5.62 6.48
C ASN A 70 -7.40 -5.68 6.61
N THR A 71 -6.91 -5.58 7.83
CA THR A 71 -5.52 -5.87 8.20
C THR A 71 -5.46 -6.49 9.60
N VAL A 72 -4.27 -6.67 10.15
CA VAL A 72 -4.06 -7.32 11.45
C VAL A 72 -3.34 -6.39 12.42
N TYR A 73 -3.90 -6.25 13.61
CA TYR A 73 -3.26 -5.54 14.72
C TYR A 73 -3.24 -6.43 15.96
N LYS A 74 -2.04 -6.71 16.49
CA LYS A 74 -1.83 -7.56 17.68
C LYS A 74 -2.53 -8.94 17.57
N GLY A 75 -2.50 -9.53 16.38
CA GLY A 75 -3.11 -10.84 16.10
C GLY A 75 -4.64 -10.82 15.95
N GLN A 76 -5.27 -9.65 15.94
CA GLN A 76 -6.70 -9.49 15.71
C GLN A 76 -6.94 -8.80 14.36
N ASN A 77 -7.97 -9.24 13.64
CA ASN A 77 -8.41 -8.53 12.45
C ASN A 77 -8.99 -7.18 12.84
N ILE A 78 -8.55 -6.15 12.15
CA ILE A 78 -9.04 -4.77 12.29
C ILE A 78 -9.24 -4.19 10.89
N LYS A 79 -9.98 -3.09 10.80
CA LYS A 79 -10.13 -2.32 9.58
C LYS A 79 -9.23 -1.10 9.62
N ALA A 80 -8.66 -0.74 8.49
CA ALA A 80 -7.97 0.51 8.25
C ALA A 80 -8.59 1.19 7.03
N SER A 81 -8.21 2.43 6.74
CA SER A 81 -8.73 3.19 5.61
C SER A 81 -7.62 3.94 4.87
N GLY A 82 -7.98 4.46 3.70
CA GLY A 82 -7.10 5.25 2.87
C GLY A 82 -7.78 5.69 1.58
N LEU A 83 -7.04 6.45 0.77
CA LEU A 83 -7.50 6.92 -0.53
C LEU A 83 -6.81 6.17 -1.66
N VAL A 84 -7.56 5.96 -2.75
CA VAL A 84 -7.07 5.40 -4.00
C VAL A 84 -7.55 6.26 -5.17
N ALA A 85 -6.63 6.73 -6.01
CA ALA A 85 -6.97 7.39 -7.26
C ALA A 85 -6.56 6.54 -8.46
N PHE A 86 -7.53 6.28 -9.34
CA PHE A 86 -7.32 5.56 -10.58
C PHE A 86 -7.27 6.52 -11.77
N PRO A 87 -6.26 6.42 -12.64
CA PRO A 87 -6.28 7.06 -13.95
C PRO A 87 -7.31 6.37 -14.85
N ASP A 88 -8.09 7.15 -15.58
CA ASP A 88 -9.10 6.66 -16.52
C ASP A 88 -8.41 6.20 -17.83
N THR A 89 -8.12 4.91 -17.90
CA THR A 89 -7.42 4.27 -19.02
C THR A 89 -7.59 2.77 -19.00
N GLU A 90 -7.66 2.17 -20.20
CA GLU A 90 -7.66 0.71 -20.41
C GLU A 90 -6.25 0.09 -20.29
N ALA A 91 -5.21 0.92 -20.37
CA ALA A 91 -3.83 0.47 -20.28
C ALA A 91 -3.52 -0.01 -18.85
N GLY A 92 -2.68 -1.05 -18.75
CA GLY A 92 -2.22 -1.55 -17.46
C GLY A 92 -1.35 -0.52 -16.74
N MET A 93 -1.78 -0.06 -15.57
CA MET A 93 -1.09 0.94 -14.76
C MET A 93 -0.44 0.32 -13.53
N PRO A 94 0.76 0.79 -13.14
CA PRO A 94 1.40 0.42 -11.88
C PRO A 94 0.73 1.09 -10.69
N ILE A 95 0.89 0.53 -9.50
CA ILE A 95 0.55 1.19 -8.23
C ILE A 95 1.73 2.06 -7.78
N LEU A 96 1.44 3.31 -7.41
CA LEU A 96 2.33 4.15 -6.61
C LEU A 96 1.71 4.32 -5.22
N ASN A 97 2.30 3.66 -4.23
CA ASN A 97 1.96 3.89 -2.83
C ASN A 97 2.81 5.05 -2.28
N PHE A 98 2.13 6.08 -1.80
CA PHE A 98 2.73 7.19 -1.06
C PHE A 98 2.33 7.12 0.41
N ASN A 99 3.32 7.15 1.30
CA ASN A 99 3.15 7.09 2.74
C ASN A 99 3.37 8.49 3.33
N HIS A 100 2.36 9.04 4.02
CA HIS A 100 2.43 10.38 4.60
C HIS A 100 3.35 10.45 5.82
N GLY A 101 3.79 11.67 6.14
CA GLY A 101 4.59 11.93 7.33
C GLY A 101 3.78 11.88 8.62
N THR A 102 4.38 12.31 9.73
CA THR A 102 3.76 12.22 11.05
C THR A 102 2.48 13.03 11.13
N THR A 103 1.40 12.33 11.47
CA THR A 103 0.09 12.90 11.81
C THR A 103 -0.16 12.69 13.29
N SER A 104 -0.69 13.71 13.98
CA SER A 104 -1.08 13.61 15.40
C SER A 104 -2.57 13.81 15.62
N LEU A 105 -3.23 14.58 14.74
CA LEU A 105 -4.66 14.79 14.77
C LEU A 105 -5.33 13.85 13.78
N HIS A 106 -6.39 13.19 14.21
CA HIS A 106 -7.22 12.38 13.31
C HIS A 106 -7.73 13.17 12.10
N ALA A 107 -8.03 14.47 12.30
CA ALA A 107 -8.49 15.36 11.23
C ALA A 107 -7.46 15.58 10.09
N ASP A 108 -6.16 15.30 10.34
CA ASP A 108 -5.10 15.45 9.32
C ASP A 108 -4.82 14.12 8.59
N ALA A 109 -5.64 13.09 8.82
CA ALA A 109 -5.53 11.82 8.12
C ALA A 109 -6.00 11.95 6.65
N PRO A 110 -5.42 11.20 5.70
CA PRO A 110 -5.82 11.22 4.30
C PRO A 110 -7.32 11.17 4.00
N THR A 111 -8.09 10.32 4.65
CA THR A 111 -9.55 10.26 4.44
C THR A 111 -10.34 11.40 5.06
N GLU A 112 -9.73 12.16 5.98
CA GLU A 112 -10.35 13.27 6.70
C GLU A 112 -9.99 14.63 6.06
N ASP A 113 -8.71 14.88 5.72
CA ASP A 113 -8.25 16.07 4.99
C ASP A 113 -8.25 15.84 3.48
N LEU A 114 -9.46 15.70 2.91
CA LEU A 114 -9.62 15.53 1.48
C LEU A 114 -9.09 16.73 0.67
N ILE A 115 -8.97 17.93 1.24
CA ILE A 115 -8.45 19.10 0.52
C ILE A 115 -6.96 18.88 0.22
N GLN A 116 -6.17 18.53 1.24
CA GLN A 116 -4.75 18.27 1.08
C GLN A 116 -4.51 17.03 0.20
N TYR A 117 -5.18 15.92 0.50
CA TYR A 117 -4.82 14.64 -0.10
C TYR A 117 -5.47 14.38 -1.46
N SER A 118 -6.57 15.04 -1.81
CA SER A 118 -7.04 15.05 -3.20
C SER A 118 -6.05 15.78 -4.12
N PHE A 119 -5.36 16.81 -3.63
CA PHE A 119 -4.31 17.49 -4.40
C PHE A 119 -3.17 16.53 -4.73
N PHE A 120 -2.69 15.74 -3.75
CA PHE A 120 -1.66 14.73 -3.99
C PHE A 120 -2.15 13.61 -4.91
N ALA A 121 -3.41 13.19 -4.78
CA ALA A 121 -4.00 12.15 -5.61
C ALA A 121 -4.04 12.50 -7.11
N ASN A 122 -3.94 13.79 -7.46
CA ASN A 122 -3.76 14.21 -8.85
C ASN A 122 -2.51 13.62 -9.53
N ALA A 123 -1.52 13.16 -8.75
CA ALA A 123 -0.37 12.40 -9.26
C ALA A 123 -0.79 11.13 -10.04
N ALA A 124 -2.00 10.58 -9.78
CA ALA A 124 -2.54 9.47 -10.56
C ALA A 124 -2.65 9.81 -12.06
N SER A 125 -2.90 11.08 -12.40
CA SER A 125 -2.99 11.55 -13.79
C SER A 125 -1.68 11.35 -14.57
N ALA A 126 -0.55 11.18 -13.88
CA ALA A 126 0.73 10.86 -14.51
C ALA A 126 0.88 9.40 -14.98
N GLY A 127 -0.14 8.56 -14.76
CA GLY A 127 -0.13 7.15 -15.18
C GLY A 127 0.25 6.18 -14.05
N TYR A 128 -0.29 6.41 -12.85
CA TYR A 128 -0.15 5.51 -11.71
C TYR A 128 -1.51 5.36 -11.02
N ILE A 129 -1.81 4.16 -10.51
CA ILE A 129 -2.83 3.98 -9.48
C ILE A 129 -2.23 4.51 -8.18
N PHE A 130 -2.66 5.70 -7.74
CA PHE A 130 -2.12 6.35 -6.56
C PHE A 130 -2.80 5.84 -5.30
N VAL A 131 -2.03 5.49 -4.27
CA VAL A 131 -2.52 4.87 -3.03
C VAL A 131 -1.90 5.56 -1.84
N ILE A 132 -2.73 6.04 -0.90
CA ILE A 132 -2.28 6.65 0.34
C ILE A 132 -3.11 6.13 1.53
N PRO A 133 -2.49 5.38 2.48
CA PRO A 133 -3.19 4.87 3.66
C PRO A 133 -3.26 5.93 4.76
N ASP A 134 -4.27 5.84 5.65
CA ASP A 134 -4.33 6.69 6.85
C ASP A 134 -3.38 6.26 7.98
N TYR A 135 -2.88 5.02 7.89
CA TYR A 135 -2.32 4.24 8.99
C TYR A 135 -3.34 3.83 10.07
N LEU A 136 -2.98 2.79 10.83
CA LEU A 136 -3.73 2.38 12.01
C LEU A 136 -3.71 3.48 13.07
N GLY A 137 -4.82 3.68 13.77
CA GLY A 137 -5.00 4.78 14.74
C GLY A 137 -5.56 6.06 14.13
N PHE A 138 -5.84 6.05 12.83
CA PHE A 138 -6.48 7.13 12.08
C PHE A 138 -7.57 6.57 11.17
N GLY A 139 -8.33 7.46 10.52
CA GLY A 139 -9.49 7.09 9.70
C GLY A 139 -10.45 6.17 10.47
N VAL A 140 -10.90 5.09 9.85
CA VAL A 140 -11.83 4.13 10.49
C VAL A 140 -11.26 3.35 11.68
N SER A 141 -9.97 3.53 11.99
CA SER A 141 -9.26 2.89 13.09
C SER A 141 -8.84 3.88 14.19
N ASP A 142 -9.48 5.04 14.28
CA ASP A 142 -9.20 6.11 15.26
C ASP A 142 -9.38 5.70 16.74
N ASN A 143 -10.05 4.57 16.97
CA ASN A 143 -10.31 4.02 18.29
C ASN A 143 -9.08 3.32 18.92
N ILE A 144 -7.96 3.21 18.21
CA ILE A 144 -6.70 2.68 18.75
C ILE A 144 -5.58 3.72 18.70
N VAL A 145 -4.58 3.56 19.57
CA VAL A 145 -3.37 4.39 19.51
C VAL A 145 -2.56 4.00 18.28
N HIS A 146 -2.23 5.00 17.46
CA HIS A 146 -1.39 4.85 16.29
C HIS A 146 -0.05 4.16 16.68
N PRO A 147 0.29 3.00 16.07
CA PRO A 147 1.51 2.27 16.38
C PRO A 147 2.74 2.91 15.71
N TYR A 148 3.07 4.11 16.15
CA TYR A 148 4.17 4.93 15.65
C TYR A 148 5.49 4.15 15.69
N TYR A 149 6.19 4.08 14.55
CA TYR A 149 7.47 3.38 14.39
C TYR A 149 7.47 1.88 14.75
N ARG A 150 6.36 1.17 14.45
CA ARG A 150 6.28 -0.31 14.53
C ARG A 150 6.32 -0.94 13.15
N SER A 151 7.52 -1.32 12.69
CA SER A 151 7.76 -1.74 11.30
C SER A 151 6.98 -2.98 10.89
N ASP A 152 6.82 -3.93 11.82
CA ASP A 152 6.03 -5.14 11.64
C ASP A 152 4.56 -4.83 11.32
N ILE A 153 3.98 -3.88 12.06
CA ILE A 153 2.57 -3.49 11.95
C ILE A 153 2.38 -2.55 10.75
N THR A 154 3.20 -1.51 10.64
CA THR A 154 3.12 -0.51 9.56
C THR A 154 3.35 -1.16 8.20
N GLY A 155 4.37 -2.01 8.08
CA GLY A 155 4.66 -2.71 6.83
C GLY A 155 3.49 -3.58 6.36
N GLN A 156 2.91 -4.38 7.27
CA GLN A 156 1.75 -5.22 6.94
C GLN A 156 0.52 -4.38 6.55
N THR A 157 0.23 -3.32 7.32
CA THR A 157 -0.92 -2.42 7.06
C THR A 157 -0.83 -1.79 5.66
N VAL A 158 0.35 -1.27 5.29
CA VAL A 158 0.57 -0.67 3.96
C VAL A 158 0.44 -1.70 2.85
N VAL A 159 0.97 -2.90 3.03
CA VAL A 159 0.85 -3.97 2.02
C VAL A 159 -0.59 -4.44 1.84
N ASP A 160 -1.36 -4.56 2.92
CA ASP A 160 -2.78 -4.92 2.84
C ASP A 160 -3.59 -3.82 2.12
N MET A 161 -3.24 -2.53 2.27
CA MET A 161 -3.81 -1.44 1.46
C MET A 161 -3.53 -1.63 -0.04
N ILE A 162 -2.30 -2.01 -0.41
CA ILE A 162 -1.93 -2.27 -1.82
C ILE A 162 -2.71 -3.47 -2.37
N ARG A 163 -2.88 -4.53 -1.57
CA ARG A 163 -3.67 -5.71 -1.94
C ARG A 163 -5.16 -5.37 -2.08
N ALA A 164 -5.72 -4.57 -1.18
CA ALA A 164 -7.08 -4.06 -1.29
C ALA A 164 -7.28 -3.19 -2.53
N THR A 165 -6.28 -2.37 -2.87
CA THR A 165 -6.30 -1.57 -4.10
C THR A 165 -6.32 -2.43 -5.35
N LYS A 166 -5.52 -3.51 -5.39
CA LYS A 166 -5.55 -4.48 -6.50
C LYS A 166 -6.92 -5.14 -6.64
N GLU A 167 -7.57 -5.49 -5.54
CA GLU A 167 -8.93 -6.04 -5.55
C GLU A 167 -9.94 -5.01 -6.06
N LEU A 168 -9.87 -3.76 -5.58
CA LEU A 168 -10.73 -2.68 -6.05
C LEU A 168 -10.54 -2.41 -7.55
N ALA A 169 -9.30 -2.43 -8.05
CA ALA A 169 -9.01 -2.28 -9.47
C ALA A 169 -9.77 -3.31 -10.30
N ALA A 170 -9.72 -4.59 -9.90
CA ALA A 170 -10.45 -5.65 -10.58
C ALA A 170 -11.97 -5.50 -10.51
N ILE A 171 -12.50 -5.01 -9.38
CA ILE A 171 -13.95 -4.79 -9.18
C ILE A 171 -14.46 -3.65 -10.06
N GLU A 172 -13.75 -2.53 -10.12
CA GLU A 172 -14.15 -1.32 -10.86
C GLU A 172 -13.73 -1.35 -12.34
N GLY A 173 -13.02 -2.40 -12.78
CA GLY A 173 -12.60 -2.58 -14.16
C GLY A 173 -11.31 -1.85 -14.55
N TYR A 174 -10.53 -1.37 -13.58
CA TYR A 174 -9.20 -0.80 -13.82
C TYR A 174 -8.15 -1.90 -14.00
N ASN A 175 -7.21 -1.67 -14.92
CA ASN A 175 -6.15 -2.63 -15.21
C ASN A 175 -4.89 -2.33 -14.37
N PHE A 176 -4.65 -3.14 -13.34
CA PHE A 176 -3.39 -3.13 -12.60
C PHE A 176 -2.38 -4.10 -13.25
N ASN A 177 -1.20 -3.60 -13.61
CA ASN A 177 -0.21 -4.39 -14.35
C ASN A 177 0.70 -5.28 -13.49
N GLY A 178 0.58 -5.22 -12.16
CA GLY A 178 1.41 -5.98 -11.22
C GLY A 178 2.55 -5.17 -10.60
N ASP A 179 2.99 -4.08 -11.21
CA ASP A 179 4.15 -3.30 -10.76
C ASP A 179 3.78 -2.34 -9.62
N VAL A 180 4.62 -2.32 -8.59
CA VAL A 180 4.45 -1.51 -7.38
C VAL A 180 5.67 -0.62 -7.18
N PHE A 181 5.40 0.65 -6.93
CA PHE A 181 6.35 1.68 -6.54
C PHE A 181 5.99 2.17 -5.14
N LEU A 182 7.00 2.29 -4.27
CA LEU A 182 6.80 2.79 -2.91
C LEU A 182 7.54 4.10 -2.71
N SER A 183 6.90 5.07 -2.07
CA SER A 183 7.50 6.35 -1.69
C SER A 183 6.87 6.89 -0.41
N GLY A 184 7.56 7.77 0.28
CA GLY A 184 7.04 8.42 1.49
C GLY A 184 8.10 9.27 2.17
N TYR A 185 7.64 10.19 3.02
CA TYR A 185 8.49 11.20 3.64
C TYR A 185 8.37 11.24 5.17
N SER A 186 9.48 11.47 5.87
CA SER A 186 9.54 11.50 7.34
C SER A 186 9.13 10.14 7.93
N GLU A 187 8.14 10.06 8.82
CA GLU A 187 7.53 8.78 9.19
C GLU A 187 7.12 7.94 7.97
N GLY A 188 6.61 8.58 6.91
CA GLY A 188 6.29 7.91 5.66
C GLY A 188 7.50 7.25 4.99
N GLY A 189 8.70 7.79 5.19
CA GLY A 189 9.94 7.13 4.75
C GLY A 189 10.21 5.84 5.52
N PHE A 190 9.96 5.85 6.84
CA PHE A 190 10.00 4.63 7.66
C PHE A 190 8.91 3.62 7.26
N ALA A 191 7.68 4.07 7.03
CA ALA A 191 6.58 3.23 6.59
C ALA A 191 6.87 2.59 5.22
N THR A 192 7.44 3.38 4.29
CA THR A 192 7.90 2.93 2.98
C THR A 192 8.94 1.82 3.08
N MET A 193 9.97 2.01 3.92
CA MET A 193 10.99 0.99 4.16
C MET A 193 10.42 -0.27 4.84
N SER A 194 9.47 -0.08 5.75
CA SER A 194 8.79 -1.19 6.43
C SER A 194 7.96 -2.02 5.45
N ALA A 195 7.22 -1.37 4.55
CA ALA A 195 6.46 -2.02 3.48
C ALA A 195 7.37 -2.71 2.47
N HIS A 196 8.47 -2.06 2.07
CA HIS A 196 9.51 -2.65 1.22
C HIS A 196 10.01 -3.98 1.80
N HIS A 197 10.49 -3.95 3.05
CA HIS A 197 10.97 -5.14 3.75
C HIS A 197 9.89 -6.22 3.88
N ASN A 198 8.63 -5.82 4.12
CA ASN A 198 7.52 -6.77 4.20
C ASN A 198 7.25 -7.45 2.85
N ILE A 199 7.22 -6.72 1.73
CA ILE A 199 7.00 -7.29 0.39
C ILE A 199 8.12 -8.27 0.01
N GLU A 200 9.38 -7.87 0.21
CA GLU A 200 10.54 -8.72 -0.13
C GLU A 200 10.53 -10.06 0.61
N ASN A 201 10.08 -10.09 1.87
CA ASN A 201 10.11 -11.30 2.69
C ASN A 201 8.93 -12.24 2.48
N ASN A 202 7.80 -11.77 1.93
CA ASN A 202 6.56 -12.53 1.90
C ASN A 202 6.07 -12.93 0.49
N ASN A 203 6.72 -12.46 -0.59
CA ASN A 203 6.42 -12.86 -1.97
C ASN A 203 4.92 -12.80 -2.34
N TYR A 204 4.26 -11.68 -2.07
CA TYR A 204 2.83 -11.52 -2.36
C TYR A 204 2.52 -11.71 -3.85
N SER A 205 1.64 -12.65 -4.16
CA SER A 205 1.30 -13.01 -5.53
C SER A 205 0.76 -11.82 -6.34
N GLY A 206 1.41 -11.56 -7.48
CA GLY A 206 1.04 -10.49 -8.40
C GLY A 206 1.33 -9.08 -7.88
N LEU A 207 2.25 -8.93 -6.93
CA LEU A 207 2.90 -7.66 -6.60
C LEU A 207 4.38 -7.76 -6.97
N ASN A 208 4.81 -6.99 -7.98
CA ASN A 208 6.19 -6.86 -8.40
C ASN A 208 6.73 -5.52 -7.90
N LEU A 209 7.59 -5.53 -6.87
CA LEU A 209 8.20 -4.31 -6.35
C LEU A 209 9.30 -3.82 -7.31
N VAL A 210 9.01 -2.76 -8.06
CA VAL A 210 9.93 -2.23 -9.10
C VAL A 210 10.91 -1.23 -8.52
N ALA A 211 10.45 -0.34 -7.66
CA ALA A 211 11.29 0.66 -7.01
C ALA A 211 10.73 1.10 -5.65
N SER A 212 11.63 1.58 -4.80
CA SER A 212 11.29 2.12 -3.48
C SER A 212 12.14 3.36 -3.20
N ALA A 213 11.49 4.45 -2.82
CA ALA A 213 12.09 5.74 -2.54
C ALA A 213 11.70 6.25 -1.14
N PRO A 214 12.14 5.59 -0.05
CA PRO A 214 11.94 6.07 1.31
C PRO A 214 12.77 7.34 1.54
N ALA A 215 12.12 8.44 1.96
CA ALA A 215 12.77 9.73 2.17
C ALA A 215 12.70 10.21 3.62
N ALA A 216 13.84 10.64 4.16
CA ALA A 216 13.98 11.25 5.48
C ALA A 216 13.35 10.44 6.65
N GLY A 217 13.29 9.11 6.55
CA GLY A 217 12.76 8.25 7.61
C GLY A 217 13.75 7.98 8.73
N GLY A 218 13.23 7.76 9.94
CA GLY A 218 14.00 7.29 11.09
C GLY A 218 14.36 5.80 10.96
N TYR A 219 15.27 5.45 10.05
CA TYR A 219 15.56 4.04 9.74
C TYR A 219 16.25 3.28 10.88
N ASP A 220 17.06 3.98 11.68
CA ASP A 220 17.75 3.44 12.85
C ASP A 220 17.63 4.41 14.04
N ILE A 221 16.43 4.50 14.62
CA ILE A 221 16.17 5.38 15.77
C ILE A 221 17.04 5.02 16.96
N THR A 222 17.25 3.72 17.22
CA THR A 222 18.07 3.27 18.35
C THR A 222 19.53 3.66 18.16
N GLY A 223 20.09 3.47 16.96
CA GLY A 223 21.44 3.90 16.63
C GLY A 223 21.59 5.41 16.69
N MET A 224 20.62 6.17 16.15
CA MET A 224 20.60 7.63 16.25
C MET A 224 20.58 8.09 17.72
N LEU A 225 19.70 7.53 18.54
CA LEU A 225 19.60 7.86 19.96
C LEU A 225 20.90 7.53 20.69
N ASN A 226 21.44 6.32 20.49
CA ASN A 226 22.71 5.91 21.08
C ASN A 226 23.86 6.84 20.67
N TYR A 227 23.90 7.27 19.41
CA TYR A 227 24.88 8.23 18.92
C TYR A 227 24.80 9.55 19.69
N PHE A 228 23.61 10.15 19.83
CA PHE A 228 23.46 11.42 20.55
C PHE A 228 23.74 11.29 22.05
N LEU A 229 23.28 10.21 22.69
CA LEU A 229 23.55 9.93 24.10
C LEU A 229 25.04 9.66 24.37
N SER A 230 25.82 9.29 23.35
CA SER A 230 27.27 9.11 23.47
C SER A 230 28.06 10.43 23.44
N LYS A 231 27.44 11.57 23.11
CA LYS A 231 28.13 12.87 23.01
C LYS A 231 28.10 13.61 24.35
N GLU A 232 29.23 14.17 24.74
CA GLU A 232 29.32 15.02 25.93
C GLU A 232 28.69 16.41 25.72
N THR A 233 28.62 16.88 24.46
CA THR A 233 28.01 18.14 24.04
C THR A 233 27.32 17.99 22.68
N TYR A 234 26.20 18.70 22.48
CA TYR A 234 25.44 18.76 21.21
C TYR A 234 25.97 19.86 20.27
#